data_AF-K0ZWB6-F1
#
_entry.id   AF-K0ZWB6-F1
#
_cell.length_a   1.000
_cell.length_b   1.000
_cell.length_c   1.000
_cell.angle_alpha   90.00
_cell.angle_beta   90.00
_cell.angle_gamma   90.00
#
_symmetry.space_group_name_H-M   'P 1'
#
loop_
_entity.id
_entity.type
_entity.pdbx_description
1 polymer ?
#
loop_
_entity_poly.entity_id
_entity_poly.type
_entity_poly.pdbx_seq_one_letter_code
_entity_poly.pdbx_strand_id
1 'polypeptide(L)'
;DYKNGKKIYDVFPELAYLGIEVSPGTSEFLKTLDSSIKDPKLPDLKYQGIGFEFNNQSDNIYLYNEILEENQSKGQALQGMYPMDAQYLFQKEIFIPTFEFQYFVPKEKRDLLYDDYLKDLERLMKEFFANQSLPRGLYAVKIAKYEEDKLVSDSGVYYVRIDNRQVVKLLQKLE
;
A
#
# COMPACT_ATOMS: atom_id res chain seq x y z
N ASP A 1 -19.16 17.20 6.12
CA ASP A 1 -18.24 16.07 5.88
C ASP A 1 -18.31 15.39 4.52
N TYR A 2 -19.46 15.37 3.80
CA TYR A 2 -19.58 14.75 2.46
C TYR A 2 -18.60 15.29 1.38
N LYS A 3 -18.21 16.57 1.46
CA LYS A 3 -17.22 17.18 0.52
C LYS A 3 -15.79 16.65 0.70
N ASN A 4 -15.44 16.16 1.88
CA ASN A 4 -14.11 15.62 2.14
C ASN A 4 -14.00 14.17 1.67
N GLY A 5 -15.07 13.37 1.81
CA GLY A 5 -15.12 12.00 1.28
C GLY A 5 -14.96 11.95 -0.24
N LYS A 6 -15.66 12.82 -0.98
CA LYS A 6 -15.53 12.92 -2.45
C LYS A 6 -14.08 13.21 -2.89
N LYS A 7 -13.40 14.15 -2.23
CA LYS A 7 -11.98 14.45 -2.50
C LYS A 7 -11.04 13.29 -2.18
N ILE A 8 -11.40 12.42 -1.24
CA ILE A 8 -10.58 11.25 -0.88
C ILE A 8 -10.76 10.15 -1.91
N TYR A 9 -11.97 9.89 -2.39
CA TYR A 9 -12.16 8.92 -3.48
C TYR A 9 -11.61 9.42 -4.83
N ASP A 10 -11.46 10.74 -5.01
CA ASP A 10 -10.73 11.29 -6.15
C ASP A 10 -9.22 10.94 -6.08
N VAL A 11 -8.67 10.70 -4.88
CA VAL A 11 -7.25 10.36 -4.65
C VAL A 11 -7.05 8.84 -4.48
N PHE A 12 -8.00 8.16 -3.85
CA PHE A 12 -8.00 6.73 -3.51
C PHE A 12 -9.34 6.09 -3.92
N PRO A 13 -9.63 5.98 -5.23
CA PRO A 13 -10.89 5.41 -5.72
C PRO A 13 -11.07 3.94 -5.30
N GLU A 14 -9.98 3.23 -5.01
CA GLU A 14 -9.95 1.82 -4.59
C GLU A 14 -10.74 1.58 -3.30
N LEU A 15 -10.80 2.57 -2.40
CA LEU A 15 -11.54 2.47 -1.14
C LEU A 15 -13.03 2.22 -1.36
N ALA A 16 -13.59 2.78 -2.43
CA ALA A 16 -14.98 2.55 -2.79
C ALA A 16 -15.22 1.09 -3.22
N TYR A 17 -14.29 0.50 -3.98
CA TYR A 17 -14.36 -0.91 -4.36
C TYR A 17 -14.19 -1.87 -3.18
N LEU A 18 -13.42 -1.45 -2.16
CA LEU A 18 -13.21 -2.20 -0.94
C LEU A 18 -14.37 -2.04 0.07
N GLY A 19 -15.39 -1.26 -0.28
CA GLY A 19 -16.56 -1.03 0.57
C GLY A 19 -16.23 -0.24 1.84
N ILE A 20 -15.14 0.53 1.86
CA ILE A 20 -14.72 1.33 3.01
C ILE A 20 -15.27 2.75 2.87
N GLU A 21 -16.21 3.13 3.73
CA GLU A 21 -16.66 4.53 3.79
C GLU A 21 -15.68 5.40 4.59
N VAL A 22 -15.28 6.53 4.01
CA VAL A 22 -14.39 7.53 4.60
C VAL A 22 -15.04 8.21 5.80
N SER A 23 -14.82 7.64 6.99
CA SER A 23 -15.09 8.32 8.26
C SER A 23 -14.15 9.52 8.48
N PRO A 24 -14.47 10.47 9.38
CA PRO A 24 -13.57 11.57 9.72
C PRO A 24 -12.16 11.13 10.17
N GLY A 25 -12.05 10.04 10.93
CA GLY A 25 -10.75 9.46 11.34
C GLY A 25 -9.98 8.85 10.17
N THR A 26 -10.67 8.10 9.29
CA THR A 26 -10.12 7.58 8.03
C THR A 26 -9.55 8.71 7.16
N SER A 27 -10.21 9.88 7.14
CA SER A 27 -9.78 11.03 6.34
C SER A 27 -8.39 11.55 6.71
N GLU A 28 -8.04 11.56 8.01
CA GLU A 28 -6.76 12.10 8.47
C GLU A 28 -5.60 11.12 8.23
N PHE A 29 -5.83 9.83 8.46
CA PHE A 29 -4.85 8.78 8.11
C PHE A 29 -4.52 8.79 6.61
N LEU A 30 -5.54 8.83 5.75
CA LEU A 30 -5.35 8.82 4.29
C LEU A 30 -4.66 10.10 3.79
N LYS A 31 -4.98 11.28 4.35
CA LYS A 31 -4.25 12.52 4.06
C LYS A 31 -2.79 12.46 4.51
N THR A 32 -2.54 11.84 5.66
CA THR A 32 -1.19 11.64 6.17
C THR A 32 -0.40 10.72 5.23
N LEU A 33 -1.03 9.64 4.75
CA LEU A 33 -0.43 8.73 3.78
C LEU A 33 -0.09 9.45 2.47
N ASP A 34 -1.04 10.18 1.88
CA ASP A 34 -0.85 10.96 0.66
C ASP A 34 0.28 12.00 0.79
N SER A 35 0.21 12.86 1.81
CA SER A 35 1.19 13.93 2.04
C SER A 35 2.57 13.44 2.48
N SER A 36 2.67 12.21 3.00
CA SER A 36 3.94 11.62 3.41
C SER A 36 4.76 11.12 2.23
N ILE A 37 4.14 10.92 1.06
CA ILE A 37 4.79 10.36 -0.12
C ILE A 37 5.30 11.50 -0.99
N LYS A 38 6.61 11.71 -0.92
CA LYS A 38 7.35 12.60 -1.83
C LYS A 38 7.99 11.74 -2.88
N ASP A 39 7.75 12.05 -4.15
CA ASP A 39 8.42 11.40 -5.27
C ASP A 39 9.95 11.57 -5.12
N PRO A 40 10.68 10.51 -4.73
CA PRO A 40 12.12 10.61 -4.63
C PRO A 40 12.69 10.47 -6.04
N LYS A 41 13.70 11.27 -6.35
CA LYS A 41 14.42 11.19 -7.63
C LYS A 41 15.34 9.98 -7.63
N LEU A 42 14.77 8.78 -7.68
CA LEU A 42 15.49 7.53 -7.89
C LEU A 42 15.54 7.26 -9.40
N PRO A 43 16.74 7.18 -10.01
CA PRO A 43 16.88 7.10 -11.46
C PRO A 43 16.27 5.84 -12.07
N ASP A 44 16.39 4.71 -11.36
CA ASP A 44 15.98 3.38 -11.86
C ASP A 44 14.61 2.95 -11.32
N LEU A 45 14.02 3.72 -10.39
CA LEU A 45 12.79 3.35 -9.70
C LEU A 45 11.79 4.50 -9.73
N LYS A 46 10.71 4.31 -10.48
CA LYS A 46 9.67 5.33 -10.65
C LYS A 46 8.41 4.95 -9.89
N TYR A 47 8.01 5.81 -8.96
CA TYR A 47 6.73 5.69 -8.25
C TYR A 47 5.55 5.96 -9.20
N GLN A 48 4.55 5.07 -9.20
CA GLN A 48 3.34 5.21 -10.03
C GLN A 48 2.12 5.65 -9.22
N GLY A 49 2.06 5.26 -7.95
CA GLY A 49 0.90 5.51 -7.12
C GLY A 49 0.82 4.54 -5.96
N ILE A 50 -0.27 4.67 -5.21
CA ILE A 50 -0.57 3.83 -4.07
C ILE A 50 -2.00 3.30 -4.23
N GLY A 51 -2.13 1.98 -4.14
CA GLY A 51 -3.40 1.28 -4.04
C GLY A 51 -3.59 0.71 -2.65
N PHE A 52 -4.60 -0.14 -2.50
CA PHE A 52 -4.91 -0.79 -1.22
C PHE A 52 -5.42 -2.21 -1.43
N GLU A 53 -5.09 -3.10 -0.50
CA GLU A 53 -5.49 -4.50 -0.53
C GLU A 53 -5.93 -4.97 0.85
N PHE A 54 -6.87 -5.93 0.87
CA PHE A 54 -7.18 -6.68 2.09
C PHE A 54 -6.18 -7.81 2.29
N ASN A 55 -5.65 -7.89 3.50
CA ASN A 55 -4.87 -9.02 3.96
C ASN A 55 -5.80 -10.08 4.55
N ASN A 56 -6.29 -10.96 3.69
CA ASN A 56 -7.12 -12.09 4.12
C ASN A 56 -6.35 -13.11 4.99
N GLN A 57 -5.03 -12.98 5.10
CA GLN A 57 -4.18 -13.82 5.95
C GLN A 57 -3.93 -13.19 7.32
N SER A 58 -4.43 -11.98 7.59
CA SER A 58 -4.30 -11.35 8.90
C SER A 58 -5.02 -12.19 9.97
N ASP A 59 -4.35 -12.47 11.08
CA ASP A 59 -4.97 -13.07 12.27
C ASP A 59 -6.15 -12.25 12.80
N ASN A 60 -6.23 -10.97 12.42
CA ASN A 60 -7.29 -10.05 12.83
C ASN A 60 -8.44 -9.96 11.83
N ILE A 61 -8.43 -10.73 10.73
CA ILE A 61 -9.48 -10.63 9.68
C ILE A 61 -10.89 -10.85 10.22
N TYR A 62 -11.03 -11.60 11.32
CA TYR A 62 -12.32 -11.78 12.01
C TYR A 62 -12.93 -10.44 12.48
N LEU A 63 -12.11 -9.45 12.87
CA LEU A 63 -12.60 -8.13 13.30
C LEU A 63 -13.28 -7.39 12.15
N TYR A 64 -12.80 -7.57 10.91
CA TYR A 64 -13.47 -7.02 9.74
C TYR A 64 -14.84 -7.65 9.53
N ASN A 65 -14.95 -8.97 9.68
CA ASN A 65 -16.23 -9.67 9.58
C ASN A 65 -17.21 -9.22 10.68
N GLU A 66 -16.75 -9.05 11.93
CA GLU A 66 -17.57 -8.54 13.03
C GLU A 66 -18.14 -7.14 12.72
N ILE A 67 -17.32 -6.23 12.17
CA ILE A 67 -17.76 -4.89 11.76
C ILE A 67 -18.80 -4.98 10.64
N LEU A 68 -18.61 -5.87 9.66
CA LEU A 68 -19.58 -6.10 8.59
C LEU A 68 -20.92 -6.60 9.14
N GLU A 69 -20.90 -7.61 10.02
CA GLU A 69 -22.09 -8.18 10.64
C GLU A 69 -22.83 -7.16 11.51
N GLU A 70 -22.10 -6.37 12.30
CA GLU A 70 -22.68 -5.31 13.14
C GLU A 70 -23.37 -4.25 12.27
N ASN A 71 -22.71 -3.76 11.21
CA ASN A 71 -23.29 -2.77 10.33
C ASN A 71 -24.52 -3.30 9.58
N GLN A 72 -24.50 -4.57 9.16
CA GLN A 72 -25.66 -5.26 8.58
C GLN A 72 -26.82 -5.35 9.58
N SER A 73 -26.55 -5.75 10.82
CA SER A 73 -27.56 -5.90 11.87
C SER A 73 -28.26 -4.58 12.21
N LYS A 74 -27.54 -3.45 12.09
CA LYS A 74 -28.06 -2.10 12.31
C LYS A 74 -28.83 -1.54 11.11
N GLY A 75 -29.01 -2.31 10.04
CA GLY A 75 -29.71 -1.89 8.85
C GLY A 75 -29.05 -0.70 8.15
N GLN A 76 -27.73 -0.52 8.33
CA GLN A 76 -26.96 0.49 7.61
C GLN A 76 -26.84 0.05 6.15
N ALA A 77 -27.87 0.35 5.37
CA ALA A 77 -27.93 0.04 3.96
C ALA A 77 -27.74 1.32 3.15
N LEU A 78 -26.52 1.57 2.67
CA LEU A 78 -26.31 2.44 1.52
C LEU A 78 -25.16 1.88 0.64
N GLN A 79 -25.53 1.13 -0.40
CA GLN A 79 -24.71 0.89 -1.61
C GLN A 79 -23.40 0.08 -1.46
N GLY A 80 -23.34 -0.89 -0.55
CA GLY A 80 -22.19 -1.82 -0.47
C GLY A 80 -20.92 -1.20 0.14
N MET A 81 -21.04 -0.02 0.75
CA MET A 81 -19.98 0.61 1.54
C MET A 81 -20.41 0.66 3.00
N TYR A 82 -19.53 0.21 3.88
CA TYR A 82 -19.74 0.23 5.33
C TYR A 82 -18.79 1.28 5.96
N PRO A 83 -19.26 2.10 6.92
CA PRO A 83 -18.40 2.95 7.73
C PRO A 83 -17.31 2.11 8.38
N MET A 84 -16.07 2.33 7.96
CA MET A 84 -14.91 1.62 8.50
C MET A 84 -13.77 2.59 8.73
N ASP A 85 -13.09 2.41 9.86
CA ASP A 85 -11.89 3.15 10.19
C ASP A 85 -10.69 2.49 9.49
N ALA A 86 -10.20 3.10 8.40
CA ALA A 86 -9.07 2.56 7.65
C ALA A 86 -7.78 2.55 8.48
N GLN A 87 -7.63 3.47 9.44
CA GLN A 87 -6.50 3.47 10.35
C GLN A 87 -6.58 2.25 11.28
N TYR A 88 -7.77 1.94 11.79
CA TYR A 88 -7.98 0.74 12.60
C TYR A 88 -7.68 -0.54 11.81
N LEU A 89 -8.22 -0.66 10.59
CA LEU A 89 -7.95 -1.82 9.73
C LEU A 89 -6.46 -1.95 9.38
N PHE A 90 -5.77 -0.84 9.15
CA PHE A 90 -4.33 -0.80 8.90
C PHE A 90 -3.52 -1.24 10.13
N GLN A 91 -3.87 -0.76 11.33
CA GLN A 91 -3.22 -1.15 12.59
C GLN A 91 -3.39 -2.63 12.92
N LYS A 92 -4.48 -3.23 12.44
CA LYS A 92 -4.75 -4.67 12.56
C LYS A 92 -4.15 -5.49 11.42
N GLU A 93 -3.40 -4.85 10.52
CA GLU A 93 -2.80 -5.46 9.33
C GLU A 93 -3.84 -6.15 8.43
N ILE A 94 -5.11 -5.76 8.54
CA ILE A 94 -6.23 -6.23 7.69
C ILE A 94 -6.21 -5.46 6.37
N PHE A 95 -5.79 -4.20 6.40
CA PHE A 95 -5.76 -3.30 5.26
C PHE A 95 -4.32 -2.86 5.00
N ILE A 96 -3.81 -3.17 3.81
CA ILE A 96 -2.41 -2.94 3.45
C ILE A 96 -2.35 -1.90 2.32
N PRO A 97 -1.79 -0.71 2.57
CA PRO A 97 -1.44 0.21 1.51
C PRO A 97 -0.34 -0.38 0.63
N THR A 98 -0.54 -0.29 -0.68
CA THR A 98 0.28 -0.96 -1.69
C THR A 98 0.93 0.07 -2.59
N PHE A 99 2.24 0.23 -2.47
CA PHE A 99 3.02 1.11 -3.33
C PHE A 99 3.29 0.46 -4.68
N GLU A 100 3.05 1.19 -5.76
CA GLU A 100 3.29 0.71 -7.12
C GLU A 100 4.51 1.40 -7.72
N PHE A 101 5.44 0.59 -8.24
CA PHE A 101 6.68 1.06 -8.83
C PHE A 101 6.93 0.43 -10.19
N GLN A 102 7.61 1.20 -11.04
CA GLN A 102 8.29 0.70 -12.24
C GLN A 102 9.79 0.69 -11.95
N TYR A 103 10.42 -0.48 -12.07
CA TYR A 103 11.86 -0.61 -12.00
C TYR A 103 12.45 -0.76 -13.40
N PHE A 104 13.21 0.22 -13.84
CA PHE A 104 13.91 0.22 -15.12
C PHE A 104 15.30 -0.34 -14.92
N VAL A 105 15.53 -1.56 -15.41
CA VAL A 105 16.80 -2.26 -15.23
C VAL A 105 17.89 -1.56 -16.06
N PRO A 106 18.94 -1.02 -15.42
CA PRO A 106 20.09 -0.47 -16.13
C PRO A 106 20.74 -1.51 -17.04
N LYS A 107 21.32 -1.08 -18.17
CA LYS A 107 21.93 -1.99 -19.16
C LYS A 107 22.99 -2.89 -18.54
N GLU A 108 23.80 -2.31 -17.66
CA GLU A 108 24.86 -2.97 -16.90
C GLU A 108 24.36 -3.95 -15.83
N LYS A 109 23.06 -3.95 -15.52
CA LYS A 109 22.43 -4.80 -14.50
C LYS A 109 21.53 -5.90 -15.08
N ARG A 110 21.43 -6.03 -16.41
CA ARG A 110 20.54 -7.01 -17.06
C ARG A 110 20.93 -8.46 -16.79
N ASP A 111 22.22 -8.72 -16.68
CA ASP A 111 22.78 -10.05 -16.44
C ASP A 111 22.96 -10.35 -14.94
N LEU A 112 22.45 -9.51 -14.04
CA LEU A 112 22.50 -9.78 -12.60
C LEU A 112 21.77 -11.08 -12.27
N LEU A 113 22.40 -11.88 -11.40
CA LEU A 113 21.73 -12.98 -10.75
C LEU A 113 20.54 -12.44 -9.94
N TYR A 114 19.51 -13.28 -9.81
CA TYR A 114 18.26 -12.91 -9.13
C TYR A 114 18.50 -12.39 -7.70
N ASP A 115 19.43 -12.99 -6.96
CA ASP A 115 19.75 -12.57 -5.59
C ASP A 115 20.37 -11.17 -5.53
N ASP A 116 21.19 -10.80 -6.50
CA ASP A 116 21.82 -9.47 -6.55
C ASP A 116 20.82 -8.40 -7.00
N TYR A 117 19.87 -8.76 -7.87
CA TYR A 117 18.71 -7.94 -8.18
C TYR A 117 17.88 -7.65 -6.92
N LEU A 118 17.59 -8.66 -6.10
CA LEU A 118 16.84 -8.48 -4.86
C LEU A 118 17.56 -7.56 -3.86
N LYS A 119 18.88 -7.66 -3.74
CA LYS A 119 19.67 -6.76 -2.87
C LYS A 119 19.63 -5.31 -3.34
N ASP A 120 19.75 -5.07 -4.65
CA ASP A 120 19.65 -3.71 -5.21
C ASP A 120 18.25 -3.14 -5.00
N LEU A 121 17.22 -3.97 -5.19
CA LEU A 121 15.84 -3.58 -4.92
C LEU A 121 15.61 -3.25 -3.45
N GLU A 122 16.09 -4.09 -2.52
CA GLU A 122 15.98 -3.84 -1.07
C GLU A 122 16.65 -2.51 -0.69
N ARG A 123 17.81 -2.21 -1.26
CA ARG A 123 18.51 -0.92 -1.06
C ARG A 123 17.65 0.26 -1.55
N LEU A 124 17.09 0.16 -2.76
CA LEU A 124 16.23 1.21 -3.33
C LEU A 124 14.95 1.41 -2.49
N MET A 125 14.34 0.34 -1.99
CA MET A 125 13.18 0.42 -1.09
C MET A 125 13.54 1.10 0.23
N LYS A 126 14.67 0.71 0.85
CA LYS A 126 15.17 1.36 2.07
C LYS A 126 15.38 2.86 1.86
N GLU A 127 15.97 3.26 0.73
CA GLU A 127 16.20 4.65 0.37
C GLU A 127 14.89 5.41 0.12
N PHE A 128 13.94 4.82 -0.60
CA PHE A 128 12.61 5.39 -0.83
C PHE A 128 11.93 5.67 0.51
N PHE A 129 11.76 4.64 1.34
CA PHE A 129 10.96 4.70 2.56
C PHE A 129 11.62 5.48 3.71
N ALA A 130 12.95 5.50 3.80
CA ALA A 130 13.66 6.31 4.81
C ALA A 130 13.40 7.82 4.66
N ASN A 131 13.02 8.26 3.46
CA ASN A 131 12.72 9.65 3.15
C ASN A 131 11.23 10.01 3.28
N GLN A 132 10.37 9.04 3.63
CA GLN A 132 8.93 9.25 3.79
C GLN A 132 8.54 9.28 5.27
N SER A 133 7.55 10.10 5.62
CA SER A 133 7.01 10.19 6.99
C SER A 133 5.87 9.19 7.23
N LEU A 134 6.02 7.95 6.75
CA LEU A 134 4.92 6.97 6.78
C LEU A 134 4.60 6.49 8.20
N PRO A 135 3.31 6.22 8.48
CA PRO A 135 2.90 5.52 9.69
C PRO A 135 3.61 4.18 9.88
N ARG A 136 3.76 3.77 11.14
CA ARG A 136 4.24 2.42 11.47
C ARG A 136 3.20 1.40 11.03
N GLY A 137 3.63 0.35 10.32
CA GLY A 137 2.75 -0.75 9.95
C GLY A 137 3.27 -1.56 8.78
N LEU A 138 2.39 -2.38 8.22
CA LEU A 138 2.66 -3.28 7.12
C LEU A 138 2.23 -2.66 5.79
N TYR A 139 3.12 -2.69 4.82
CA TYR A 139 2.92 -2.16 3.48
C TYR A 139 3.25 -3.22 2.45
N ALA A 140 2.60 -3.13 1.30
CA ALA A 140 2.97 -3.90 0.12
C ALA A 140 3.66 -3.00 -0.91
N VAL A 141 4.49 -3.61 -1.74
CA VAL A 141 5.26 -2.98 -2.81
C VAL A 141 5.10 -3.86 -4.04
N LYS A 142 4.40 -3.35 -5.04
CA LYS A 142 4.29 -3.94 -6.37
C LYS A 142 5.32 -3.32 -7.28
N ILE A 143 6.15 -4.16 -7.90
CA ILE A 143 7.16 -3.71 -8.86
C ILE A 143 6.93 -4.38 -10.20
N ALA A 144 6.69 -3.55 -11.21
CA ALA A 144 6.76 -3.92 -12.60
C ALA A 144 8.19 -3.70 -13.11
N LYS A 145 8.82 -4.75 -13.65
CA LYS A 145 10.21 -4.72 -14.13
C LYS A 145 10.23 -4.42 -15.63
N TYR A 146 10.97 -3.40 -16.01
CA TYR A 146 11.17 -2.96 -17.39
C TYR A 146 12.63 -3.11 -17.81
N GLU A 147 12.85 -3.59 -19.02
CA GLU A 147 14.13 -3.50 -19.72
C GLU A 147 13.92 -2.61 -20.95
N GLU A 148 14.62 -1.47 -20.99
CA GLU A 148 14.22 -0.36 -21.88
C GLU A 148 12.75 0.01 -21.62
N ASP A 149 11.91 -0.04 -22.66
CA ASP A 149 10.48 0.27 -22.57
C ASP A 149 9.62 -1.01 -22.57
N LYS A 150 10.24 -2.19 -22.43
CA LYS A 150 9.54 -3.48 -22.46
C LYS A 150 9.32 -4.00 -21.05
N LEU A 151 8.06 -4.30 -20.73
CA LEU A 151 7.69 -5.02 -19.52
C LEU A 151 8.23 -6.46 -19.61
N VAL A 152 9.09 -6.85 -18.67
CA VAL A 152 9.71 -8.18 -18.61
C VAL A 152 9.14 -9.02 -17.47
N SER A 153 8.64 -8.38 -16.41
CA SER A 153 7.88 -9.03 -15.34
C SER A 153 6.86 -8.06 -14.78
N ASP A 154 5.62 -8.52 -14.62
CA ASP A 154 4.46 -7.66 -14.38
C ASP A 154 4.09 -7.45 -12.91
N SER A 155 4.63 -8.21 -11.95
CA SER A 155 4.33 -7.96 -10.53
C SER A 155 5.16 -8.79 -9.54
N GLY A 156 6.35 -8.31 -9.20
CA GLY A 156 6.95 -8.71 -7.94
C GLY A 156 6.21 -8.03 -6.79
N VAL A 157 5.45 -8.77 -5.99
CA VAL A 157 4.85 -8.25 -4.74
C VAL A 157 5.79 -8.52 -3.59
N TYR A 158 6.14 -7.47 -2.87
CA TYR A 158 6.95 -7.56 -1.67
C TYR A 158 6.25 -6.87 -0.52
N TYR A 159 6.44 -7.37 0.70
CA TYR A 159 5.92 -6.76 1.91
C TYR A 159 7.03 -6.12 2.71
N VAL A 160 6.74 -4.94 3.22
CA VAL A 160 7.66 -4.11 3.98
C VAL A 160 6.99 -3.70 5.27
N ARG A 161 7.64 -4.01 6.40
CA ARG A 161 7.26 -3.47 7.70
C ARG A 161 8.04 -2.19 7.96
N ILE A 162 7.33 -1.10 8.18
CA ILE A 162 7.91 0.18 8.59
C ILE A 162 7.83 0.26 10.11
N ASP A 163 8.98 0.37 10.77
CA ASP A 163 9.09 0.64 12.20
C ASP A 163 10.11 1.74 12.45
N ASN A 164 9.82 2.67 13.37
CA ASN A 164 10.65 3.85 13.62
C ASN A 164 11.10 4.60 12.34
N ARG A 165 10.22 4.68 11.32
CA ARG A 165 10.49 5.28 9.99
C ARG A 165 11.57 4.56 9.17
N GLN A 166 11.81 3.28 9.42
CA GLN A 166 12.78 2.47 8.69
C GLN A 166 12.13 1.19 8.16
N VAL A 167 12.60 0.75 7.01
CA VAL A 167 12.26 -0.56 6.43
C VAL A 167 12.97 -1.64 7.21
N VAL A 168 12.19 -2.48 7.89
CA VAL A 168 12.72 -3.54 8.77
C VAL A 168 13.15 -4.75 7.95
N LYS A 169 12.38 -5.14 6.93
CA LYS A 169 12.64 -6.31 6.07
C LYS A 169 11.83 -6.20 4.77
N LEU A 170 12.39 -6.66 3.66
CA LEU A 170 11.66 -6.92 2.42
C LEU A 170 11.28 -8.41 2.39
N LEU A 171 10.00 -8.71 2.29
CA LEU A 171 9.47 -10.08 2.30
C LEU A 171 8.83 -10.40 0.94
N GLN A 172 9.09 -11.57 0.36
CA GLN A 172 8.41 -11.99 -0.87
C GLN A 172 7.01 -12.57 -0.62
N LYS A 173 6.69 -12.89 0.64
CA LYS A 173 5.39 -13.42 1.08
C LYS A 173 5.09 -12.92 2.49
N LEU A 174 3.81 -12.79 2.81
CA LEU A 174 3.35 -12.61 4.19
C LEU A 174 3.70 -13.89 4.96
N GLU A 175 4.43 -13.74 6.07
CA GLU A 175 4.76 -14.81 7.02
C GLU A 175 3.69 -14.90 8.11
#